data_AF-A0A7C5C790-F1
#
_entry.id   AF-A0A7C5C790-F1
#
_cell.length_a   1.000
_cell.length_b   1.000
_cell.length_c   1.000
_cell.angle_alpha   90.00
_cell.angle_beta   90.00
_cell.angle_gamma   90.00
#
_symmetry.space_group_name_H-M   'P 1'
#
loop_
_entity.id
_entity.type
_entity.pdbx_description
1 polymer ?
#
loop_
_entity_poly.entity_id
_entity_poly.type
_entity_poly.pdbx_seq_one_letter_code
_entity_poly.pdbx_strand_id
1 'polypeptide(L)' 'YGNAMTGIRATRLDCSARLEVGGRRLSWARTFCAVRSGQPFWYENASGLVEIAVREGNAAQILGLRPGTPVRILTS' A
#
# COMPACT_ATOMS: atom_id res chain seq x y z
N TYR A 1 9.63 4.30 9.42
CA TYR A 1 8.42 3.54 9.01
C TYR A 1 8.67 2.61 7.82
N GLY A 2 9.56 2.89 6.87
CA GLY A 2 9.84 1.92 5.79
C GLY A 2 8.64 1.67 4.87
N ASN A 3 7.76 2.67 4.73
CA ASN A 3 6.67 2.67 3.76
C ASN A 3 7.24 2.72 2.34
N ALA A 4 6.50 2.20 1.37
CA ALA A 4 6.86 2.25 -0.04
C ALA A 4 5.90 3.17 -0.79
N MET A 5 6.43 4.29 -1.28
CA MET A 5 5.69 5.20 -2.16
C MET A 5 5.70 4.67 -3.59
N THR A 6 4.58 4.83 -4.29
CA THR A 6 4.46 4.47 -5.70
C THR A 6 4.28 5.73 -6.56
N GLY A 7 4.44 5.60 -7.88
CA GLY A 7 4.07 6.65 -8.84
C GLY A 7 2.58 6.69 -9.19
N ILE A 8 1.74 5.90 -8.52
CA ILE A 8 0.31 5.77 -8.83
C ILE A 8 -0.46 6.89 -8.14
N ARG A 9 -1.29 7.63 -8.89
CA ARG A 9 -2.23 8.60 -8.29
C ARG A 9 -3.35 7.87 -7.58
N ALA A 10 -3.56 8.18 -6.30
CA ALA A 10 -4.60 7.56 -5.49
C ALA A 10 -6.01 7.85 -6.04
N THR A 11 -6.22 9.04 -6.60
CA THR A 11 -7.50 9.44 -7.23
C THR A 11 -7.89 8.62 -8.46
N ARG A 12 -6.98 7.79 -9.00
CA ARG A 12 -7.30 6.85 -10.09
C ARG A 12 -7.80 5.50 -9.60
N LEU A 13 -7.81 5.27 -8.29
CA LEU A 13 -8.22 4.02 -7.67
C LEU A 13 -9.48 4.24 -6.84
N ASP A 14 -10.43 3.31 -6.96
CA ASP A 14 -11.54 3.23 -6.02
C ASP A 14 -11.08 2.68 -4.67
N CYS A 15 -11.81 3.00 -3.59
CA CYS A 15 -11.50 2.48 -2.25
C CYS A 15 -11.67 0.95 -2.13
N SER A 16 -12.40 0.31 -3.06
CA SER A 16 -12.50 -1.14 -3.19
C SER A 16 -11.30 -1.78 -3.91
N ALA A 17 -10.47 -0.98 -4.58
CA ALA A 17 -9.32 -1.48 -5.33
C ALA A 17 -8.31 -2.17 -4.41
N ARG A 18 -7.76 -3.28 -4.88
CA ARG A 18 -6.67 -3.98 -4.20
C ARG A 18 -5.37 -3.81 -4.97
N LEU A 19 -4.27 -3.74 -4.25
CA LEU A 19 -2.94 -3.76 -4.86
C LEU A 19 -2.29 -5.10 -4.61
N GLU A 20 -1.61 -5.63 -5.61
CA GLU A 20 -0.73 -6.78 -5.46
C GLU A 20 0.72 -6.34 -5.63
N VAL A 21 1.52 -6.59 -4.59
CA VAL A 21 2.93 -6.21 -4.51
C VAL A 21 3.68 -7.20 -3.64
N GLY A 22 4.88 -7.62 -4.04
CA GLY A 22 5.66 -8.59 -3.27
C GLY A 22 4.93 -9.92 -3.01
N GLY A 23 4.02 -10.32 -3.91
CA GLY A 23 3.17 -11.51 -3.76
C GLY A 23 2.04 -11.38 -2.74
N ARG A 24 1.78 -10.18 -2.21
CA ARG A 24 0.73 -9.92 -1.22
C ARG A 24 -0.33 -8.97 -1.76
N ARG A 25 -1.57 -9.22 -1.36
CA ARG A 25 -2.72 -8.37 -1.71
C ARG A 25 -3.04 -7.41 -0.57
N LEU A 26 -3.19 -6.15 -0.92
CA LEU A 26 -3.35 -5.03 -0.01
C LEU A 26 -4.70 -4.39 -0.25
N SER A 27 -5.50 -4.26 0.79
CA SER A 27 -6.72 -3.45 0.76
C SER A 27 -6.40 -2.00 1.05
N TRP A 28 -7.27 -1.11 0.56
CA TRP A 28 -7.24 0.28 0.97
C TRP A 28 -7.58 0.41 2.46
N ALA A 29 -6.96 1.38 3.13
CA ALA A 29 -7.41 1.82 4.44
C ALA A 29 -7.31 3.34 4.56
N ARG A 30 -8.38 3.97 5.04
CA ARG A 30 -8.42 5.43 5.26
C ARG A 30 -7.46 5.89 6.35
N THR A 31 -7.28 5.07 7.38
CA THR A 31 -6.41 5.37 8.53
C THR A 31 -5.70 4.10 9.01
N PHE A 32 -4.51 4.27 9.59
CA PHE A 32 -3.74 3.19 10.22
C PHE A 32 -4.55 2.43 11.29
N CYS A 33 -5.47 3.11 11.97
CA CYS A 33 -6.30 2.53 13.02
C CYS A 33 -7.29 1.46 12.49
N ALA A 34 -7.60 1.48 11.19
CA ALA A 34 -8.55 0.56 10.57
C ALA A 34 -7.97 -0.84 10.26
N VAL A 35 -6.67 -1.05 10.48
CA VAL A 35 -5.99 -2.33 10.20
C VAL A 35 -5.32 -2.90 11.45
N ARG A 36 -5.17 -4.23 11.51
CA ARG A 36 -4.48 -4.91 12.63
C ARG A 36 -2.98 -4.57 12.62
N SER A 37 -2.32 -4.65 13.78
CA SER A 37 -0.85 -4.52 13.84
C SER A 37 -0.19 -5.55 12.93
N GLY A 38 0.87 -5.16 12.23
CA GLY A 38 1.57 -5.97 11.23
C GLY A 38 0.82 -6.16 9.91
N GLN A 39 -0.40 -5.64 9.76
CA GLN A 39 -1.16 -5.77 8.52
C GLN A 39 -0.68 -4.75 7.49
N PRO A 40 -0.30 -5.20 6.27
CA PRO A 40 0.04 -4.30 5.17
C PRO A 40 -1.23 -3.77 4.50
N PHE A 41 -1.20 -2.52 4.05
CA PHE A 41 -2.31 -1.84 3.39
C PHE A 41 -1.78 -0.73 2.47
N TRP A 42 -2.68 -0.13 1.70
CA TRP A 42 -2.37 1.07 0.92
C TRP A 42 -3.30 2.22 1.26
N TYR A 43 -2.81 3.45 1.11
CA TYR A 43 -3.60 4.68 1.31
C TYR A 43 -3.08 5.83 0.44
N GLU A 44 -3.83 6.91 0.40
CA GLU A 44 -3.40 8.16 -0.24
C GLU A 44 -2.53 8.96 0.72
N ASN A 45 -1.28 9.24 0.32
CA ASN A 45 -0.39 10.08 1.09
C ASN A 45 -0.63 11.58 0.83
N ALA A 46 0.07 12.45 1.56
CA ALA A 46 -0.06 13.91 1.44
C ALA A 46 0.29 14.48 0.04
N SER A 47 0.94 13.70 -0.82
CA SER A 47 1.26 14.08 -2.21
C SER A 47 0.21 13.61 -3.22
N GLY A 48 -0.88 12.98 -2.77
CA GLY A 48 -1.91 12.39 -3.63
C GLY A 48 -1.49 11.11 -4.33
N LEU A 49 -0.44 10.44 -3.82
CA LEU A 49 0.09 9.19 -4.34
C LEU A 49 -0.30 8.01 -3.46
N VAL A 50 -0.38 6.84 -4.06
CA VAL A 50 -0.55 5.57 -3.35
C VAL A 50 0.73 5.27 -2.57
N GLU A 51 0.61 5.16 -1.26
CA GLU A 51 1.65 4.70 -0.35
C GLU A 51 1.26 3.36 0.28
N ILE A 52 2.22 2.43 0.30
CA ILE A 52 2.09 1.11 0.91
C ILE A 52 2.73 1.18 2.30
N ALA A 53 1.98 0.80 3.32
CA ALA A 53 2.42 0.83 4.71
C ALA A 53 2.06 -0.46 5.44
N VAL A 54 2.72 -0.69 6.59
CA VAL A 54 2.37 -1.73 7.55
C VAL A 54 2.14 -1.04 8.89
N ARG A 55 1.01 -1.33 9.55
CA ARG A 55 0.79 -0.82 10.91
C ARG A 55 1.87 -1.36 11.84
N GLU A 56 2.59 -0.46 12.51
CA GLU A 56 3.67 -0.80 13.46
C GLU A 56 4.80 -1.63 12.84
N GLY A 57 5.04 -1.49 11.53
CA GLY A 57 6.06 -2.28 10.84
C GLY A 57 6.71 -1.56 9.66
N ASN A 58 7.74 -2.20 9.11
CA ASN A 58 8.44 -1.75 7.91
C ASN A 58 7.90 -2.47 6.69
N ALA A 59 7.15 -1.76 5.83
CA ALA A 59 6.54 -2.34 4.64
C ALA A 59 7.59 -2.89 3.66
N ALA A 60 8.69 -2.18 3.45
CA ALA A 60 9.76 -2.64 2.55
C ALA A 60 10.40 -3.94 3.03
N GLN A 61 10.65 -4.10 4.33
CA GLN A 61 11.20 -5.35 4.88
C GLN A 61 10.17 -6.48 4.86
N ILE A 62 8.95 -6.23 5.33
CA ILE A 62 7.90 -7.26 5.47
C ILE A 62 7.40 -7.77 4.11
N LEU A 63 7.36 -6.90 3.11
CA LEU A 63 6.90 -7.22 1.76
C LEU A 63 8.05 -7.44 0.77
N GLY A 64 9.32 -7.33 1.21
CA GLY A 64 10.51 -7.50 0.37
C GLY A 64 10.59 -6.47 -0.78
N LEU A 65 10.16 -5.23 -0.54
CA LEU A 65 10.07 -4.19 -1.56
C LEU A 65 11.40 -3.47 -1.75
N ARG A 66 11.64 -3.08 -3.00
CA ARG A 66 12.73 -2.19 -3.40
C ARG A 66 12.23 -1.25 -4.50
N PRO A 67 12.91 -0.13 -4.77
CA PRO A 67 12.61 0.68 -5.95
C PRO A 67 12.58 -0.21 -7.21
N GLY A 68 11.54 -0.06 -8.02
CA GLY A 68 11.29 -0.88 -9.20
C GLY A 68 10.51 -2.18 -8.94
N THR A 69 10.15 -2.53 -7.69
CA THR A 69 9.20 -3.62 -7.44
C THR A 69 7.86 -3.31 -8.12
N PRO A 70 7.35 -4.20 -8.99
CA PRO A 70 6.11 -3.96 -9.70
C PRO A 70 4.91 -3.98 -8.75
N VAL A 71 3.97 -3.06 -9.00
CA VAL A 71 2.68 -2.98 -8.31
C VAL A 71 1.59 -3.27 -9.35
N ARG A 72 0.74 -4.25 -9.08
CA ARG A 72 -0.43 -4.55 -9.91
C ARG A 72 -1.67 -4.00 -9.24
N ILE A 73 -2.50 -3.31 -10.00
CA ILE A 73 -3.83 -2.89 -9.56
C ILE A 73 -4.79 -4.02 -9.89
N LEU A 74 -5.51 -4.51 -8.89
CA LEU A 74 -6.57 -5.49 -9.02
C LEU A 74 -7.90 -4.72 -8.92
N THR A 75 -8.52 -4.49 -10.06
CA THR A 75 -9.90 -3.99 -10.16
C THR A 75 -10.84 -5.18 -10.17
N SER A 76 -11.91 -5.12 -9.36
CA SER A 76 -13.07 -6.00 -9.52
C SER A 76 -13.98 -5.49 -10.63
#